data_AF-A0A1Q8C2R3-F1
#
_entry.id   AF-A0A1Q8C2R3-F1
#
_cell.length_a   1.000
_cell.length_b   1.000
_cell.length_c   1.000
_cell.angle_alpha   90.00
_cell.angle_beta   90.00
_cell.angle_gamma   90.00
#
_symmetry.space_group_name_H-M   'P 1'
#
loop_
_entity.id
_entity.type
_entity.pdbx_description
1 polymer ?
#
loop_
_entity_poly.entity_id
_entity_poly.type
_entity_poly.pdbx_seq_one_letter_code
_entity_poly.pdbx_strand_id
1 'polypeptide(L)'
;MPYPPGARSGDRPTTVKPCPTCGELLGRGYPACLGCASAVDHLWLADWLELRTAERVSAGEEQDRALAVRVLSAPVGTYPWTCTDWALRLTLCAECGGELGAGPPVCPRCAAADSARWEWDHTATPAAMSSAEHALRVAVAVLRAPHRRREAVGSTWRLALPFLLAGETVTPAQVRELRTRVLAGRYGDLARLDTVAELVTLPLAPWRRWS
;
A
#
# COMPACT_ATOMS: atom_id res chain seq x y z
N MET A 1 21.48 6.84 12.99
CA MET A 1 20.64 6.36 14.12
C MET A 1 19.96 5.07 13.67
N PRO A 2 19.80 4.04 14.51
CA PRO A 2 19.02 2.88 14.11
C PRO A 2 17.56 3.33 13.97
N TYR A 3 16.92 2.98 12.86
CA TYR A 3 15.52 3.32 12.61
C TYR A 3 14.66 2.70 13.73
N PRO A 4 13.81 3.48 14.43
CA PRO A 4 12.96 2.92 15.46
C PRO A 4 11.89 1.98 14.86
N PRO A 5 11.26 1.14 15.69
CA PRO A 5 10.04 0.39 15.36
C PRO A 5 9.02 1.26 14.62
N GLY A 6 8.65 0.91 13.39
CA GLY A 6 7.76 1.73 12.54
C GLY A 6 8.52 2.63 11.56
N ALA A 7 9.36 2.01 10.72
CA ALA A 7 10.31 2.63 9.79
C ALA A 7 9.67 3.47 8.67
N ARG A 8 8.94 4.51 9.06
CA ARG A 8 8.44 5.61 8.25
C ARG A 8 8.79 6.91 8.98
N SER A 9 9.14 7.93 8.23
CA SER A 9 9.48 9.24 8.79
C SER A 9 8.36 10.25 8.68
N GLY A 10 7.50 10.15 7.66
CA GLY A 10 6.39 11.08 7.46
C GLY A 10 5.23 10.88 8.46
N ASP A 11 4.48 11.96 8.76
CA ASP A 11 3.25 11.92 9.56
C ASP A 11 2.05 11.33 8.78
N ARG A 12 1.09 10.70 9.49
CA ARG A 12 -0.19 10.29 8.89
C ARG A 12 -1.17 11.46 8.94
N PRO A 13 -2.08 11.58 7.96
CA PRO A 13 -3.37 12.21 8.24
C PRO A 13 -3.96 11.63 9.53
N THR A 14 -4.49 12.47 10.41
CA THR A 14 -5.10 12.01 11.68
C THR A 14 -6.60 11.72 11.54
N THR A 15 -7.17 12.07 10.39
CA THR A 15 -8.61 11.98 10.12
C THR A 15 -8.84 11.57 8.67
N VAL A 16 -9.88 10.77 8.46
CA VAL A 16 -10.38 10.45 7.13
C VAL A 16 -11.11 11.68 6.58
N LYS A 17 -10.81 12.05 5.33
CA LYS A 17 -11.39 13.22 4.66
C LYS A 17 -11.79 12.86 3.23
N PRO A 18 -12.78 13.54 2.63
CA PRO A 18 -13.08 13.38 1.22
C PRO A 18 -11.91 13.88 0.37
N CYS A 19 -11.68 13.20 -0.76
CA CYS A 19 -10.73 13.61 -1.78
C CYS A 19 -11.32 14.79 -2.57
N PRO A 20 -10.61 15.92 -2.70
CA PRO A 20 -11.10 17.08 -3.46
C PRO A 20 -11.24 16.80 -4.97
N THR A 21 -10.62 15.74 -5.48
CA THR A 21 -10.65 15.38 -6.91
C THR A 21 -11.80 14.44 -7.27
N CYS A 22 -12.04 13.39 -6.48
CA CYS A 22 -13.04 12.37 -6.81
C CYS A 22 -14.23 12.32 -5.85
N GLY A 23 -14.27 13.12 -4.79
CA GLY A 23 -15.35 13.13 -3.79
C GLY A 23 -15.35 11.95 -2.81
N GLU A 24 -14.81 10.78 -3.21
CA GLU A 24 -14.61 9.62 -2.35
C GLU A 24 -13.65 9.90 -1.18
N LEU A 25 -13.67 9.07 -0.13
CA LEU A 25 -12.68 9.16 0.96
C LEU A 25 -11.25 9.06 0.42
N LEU A 26 -10.36 9.92 0.91
CA LEU A 26 -8.98 10.07 0.43
C LEU A 26 -8.25 8.72 0.47
N GLY A 27 -7.64 8.34 -0.66
CA GLY A 27 -7.04 7.01 -0.86
C GLY A 27 -7.96 5.98 -1.54
N ARG A 28 -9.30 6.08 -1.46
CA ARG A 28 -10.21 5.07 -2.06
C ARG A 28 -10.05 4.95 -3.58
N GLY A 29 -9.88 6.09 -4.25
CA GLY A 29 -9.64 6.17 -5.70
C GLY A 29 -8.23 5.79 -6.16
N TYR A 30 -7.35 5.34 -5.26
CA TYR A 30 -5.98 4.96 -5.60
C TYR A 30 -5.93 3.72 -6.53
N PRO A 31 -5.03 3.67 -7.53
CA PRO A 31 -4.11 4.73 -7.98
C PRO A 31 -4.70 5.66 -9.07
N ALA A 32 -5.94 5.43 -9.51
CA ALA A 32 -6.51 6.09 -10.68
C ALA A 32 -6.85 7.58 -10.47
N CYS A 33 -7.25 7.96 -9.26
CA CYS A 33 -7.50 9.36 -8.91
C CYS A 33 -6.20 10.05 -8.51
N LEU A 34 -5.83 11.14 -9.20
CA LEU A 34 -4.58 11.88 -8.93
C LEU A 34 -4.50 12.40 -7.48
N GLY A 35 -5.61 12.93 -6.92
CA GLY A 35 -5.63 13.39 -5.53
C GLY A 35 -5.39 12.26 -4.53
N CYS A 36 -5.98 11.08 -4.75
CA CYS A 36 -5.73 9.88 -3.93
C CYS A 36 -4.30 9.34 -4.13
N ALA A 37 -3.80 9.33 -5.38
CA ALA A 37 -2.44 8.92 -5.71
C ALA A 37 -1.40 9.78 -4.99
N SER A 38 -1.51 11.10 -5.10
CA SER A 38 -0.60 12.04 -4.43
C SER A 38 -0.63 11.89 -2.91
N ALA A 39 -1.80 11.72 -2.30
CA ALA A 39 -1.91 11.56 -0.85
C ALA A 39 -1.26 10.25 -0.34
N VAL A 40 -1.44 9.14 -1.06
CA VAL A 40 -0.82 7.86 -0.73
C VAL A 40 0.68 7.92 -0.95
N ASP A 41 1.10 8.37 -2.13
CA ASP A 41 2.51 8.40 -2.54
C ASP A 41 3.33 9.38 -1.71
N HIS A 42 2.74 10.45 -1.18
CA HIS A 42 3.41 11.40 -0.28
C HIS A 42 4.06 10.70 0.92
N LEU A 43 3.43 9.66 1.47
CA LEU A 43 3.98 8.94 2.63
C LEU A 43 5.29 8.21 2.27
N TRP A 44 5.38 7.60 1.09
CA TRP A 44 6.60 6.94 0.63
C TRP A 44 7.64 7.96 0.13
N LEU A 45 7.18 9.02 -0.53
CA LEU A 45 8.06 10.06 -1.06
C LEU A 45 8.78 10.82 0.06
N ALA A 46 8.10 11.11 1.19
CA ALA A 46 8.72 11.76 2.33
C ALA A 46 9.97 10.99 2.82
N ASP A 47 9.81 9.69 3.06
CA ASP A 47 10.90 8.82 3.51
C ASP A 47 12.02 8.70 2.47
N TRP A 48 11.66 8.67 1.18
CA TRP A 48 12.63 8.69 0.10
C TRP A 48 13.47 9.98 0.09
N LEU A 49 12.83 11.14 0.25
CA LEU A 49 13.50 12.44 0.26
C LEU A 49 14.44 12.59 1.47
N GLU A 50 14.04 12.05 2.62
CA GLU A 50 14.90 11.97 3.80
C GLU A 50 16.10 11.05 3.58
N LEU A 51 15.88 9.86 3.04
CA LEU A 51 16.97 8.94 2.67
C LEU A 51 17.94 9.62 1.71
N ARG A 52 17.43 10.30 0.68
CA ARG A 52 18.23 11.04 -0.29
C ARG A 52 19.11 12.09 0.38
N THR A 53 18.56 12.81 1.36
CA THR A 53 19.28 13.81 2.16
C THR A 53 20.36 13.16 3.02
N ALA A 54 20.03 12.05 3.70
CA ALA A 54 20.96 11.32 4.55
C ALA A 54 22.15 10.73 3.75
N GLU A 55 21.88 10.20 2.56
CA GLU A 55 22.86 9.64 1.61
C GLU A 55 23.58 10.71 0.78
N ARG A 56 23.26 12.00 0.98
CA ARG A 56 23.83 13.15 0.25
C ARG A 56 23.73 13.01 -1.27
N VAL A 57 22.63 12.45 -1.75
CA VAL A 57 22.35 12.28 -3.17
C VAL A 57 21.66 13.55 -3.69
N SER A 58 22.14 14.10 -4.81
CA SER A 58 21.49 15.27 -5.43
C SER A 58 20.14 14.89 -6.03
N ALA A 59 19.20 15.84 -6.11
CA ALA A 59 17.92 15.62 -6.76
C ALA A 59 18.11 15.39 -8.27
N GLY A 60 17.38 14.42 -8.82
CA GLY A 60 17.37 14.13 -10.26
C GLY A 60 16.99 12.68 -10.52
N GLU A 61 16.34 12.42 -11.66
CA GLU A 61 15.83 11.08 -11.98
C GLU A 61 16.93 10.02 -12.02
N GLU A 62 18.09 10.35 -12.57
CA GLU A 62 19.21 9.41 -12.69
C GLU A 62 19.81 9.09 -11.31
N GLN A 63 19.92 10.10 -10.44
CA GLN A 63 20.38 9.95 -9.07
C GLN A 63 19.39 9.12 -8.24
N ASP A 64 18.10 9.34 -8.43
CA ASP A 64 17.04 8.55 -7.78
C ASP A 64 17.05 7.10 -8.28
N ARG A 65 17.29 6.84 -9.58
CA ARG A 65 17.47 5.47 -10.10
C ARG A 65 18.72 4.80 -9.53
N ALA A 66 19.85 5.50 -9.47
CA ALA A 66 21.08 4.96 -8.89
C ALA A 66 20.93 4.65 -7.39
N LEU A 67 20.22 5.51 -6.65
CA LEU A 67 19.86 5.24 -5.25
C LEU A 67 18.92 4.03 -5.15
N ALA A 68 17.94 3.90 -6.03
CA ALA A 68 17.02 2.75 -6.04
C ALA A 68 17.75 1.42 -6.25
N VAL A 69 18.72 1.37 -7.16
CA VAL A 69 19.57 0.18 -7.36
C VAL A 69 20.33 -0.19 -6.08
N ARG A 70 20.90 0.80 -5.38
CA ARG A 70 21.58 0.57 -4.09
C ARG A 70 20.63 0.05 -3.02
N VAL A 71 19.45 0.65 -2.89
CA VAL A 71 18.42 0.23 -1.92
C VAL A 71 17.99 -1.22 -2.16
N LEU A 72 17.72 -1.59 -3.41
CA LEU A 72 17.27 -2.94 -3.78
C LEU A 72 18.37 -4.01 -3.67
N SER A 73 19.64 -3.61 -3.67
CA SER A 73 20.79 -4.53 -3.56
C SER A 73 21.30 -4.69 -2.13
N ALA A 74 20.83 -3.86 -1.19
CA ALA A 74 21.27 -3.92 0.19
C ALA A 74 20.60 -5.08 0.96
N PRO A 75 21.22 -5.59 2.03
CA PRO A 75 20.59 -6.58 2.90
C PRO A 75 19.24 -6.06 3.42
N VAL A 76 18.25 -6.95 3.50
CA VAL A 76 16.97 -6.65 4.15
C VAL A 76 17.24 -6.18 5.58
N GLY A 77 16.52 -5.14 6.02
CA GLY A 77 16.79 -4.42 7.26
C GLY A 77 17.58 -3.11 7.08
N THR A 78 18.31 -2.93 5.96
CA THR A 78 19.24 -1.80 5.80
C THR A 78 18.54 -0.45 5.60
N TYR A 79 17.49 -0.43 4.78
CA TYR A 79 16.71 0.76 4.47
C TYR A 79 15.26 0.60 4.92
N PRO A 80 14.55 1.69 5.28
CA PRO A 80 13.12 1.65 5.56
C PRO A 80 12.32 0.92 4.46
N TRP A 81 11.29 0.17 4.85
CA TRP A 81 10.49 -0.60 3.89
C TRP A 81 9.77 0.31 2.87
N THR A 82 9.44 1.54 3.26
CA THR A 82 8.90 2.57 2.37
C THR A 82 9.91 2.95 1.28
N CYS A 83 11.18 3.11 1.63
CA CYS A 83 12.24 3.35 0.66
C CYS A 83 12.44 2.16 -0.29
N THR A 84 12.36 0.92 0.21
CA THR A 84 12.42 -0.29 -0.63
C THR A 84 11.26 -0.33 -1.63
N ASP A 85 10.04 -0.07 -1.18
CA ASP A 85 8.86 -0.05 -2.04
C ASP A 85 8.89 1.11 -3.05
N TRP A 86 9.45 2.27 -2.66
CA TRP A 86 9.67 3.39 -3.58
C TRP A 86 10.78 3.10 -4.60
N ALA A 87 11.84 2.42 -4.20
CA ALA A 87 12.89 1.96 -5.10
C ALA A 87 12.35 1.00 -6.17
N LEU A 88 11.43 0.09 -5.79
CA LEU A 88 10.71 -0.76 -6.75
C LEU A 88 9.91 0.09 -7.75
N ARG A 89 9.24 1.16 -7.30
CA ARG A 89 8.50 2.10 -8.16
C ARG A 89 9.39 2.76 -9.21
N LEU A 90 10.57 3.24 -8.78
CA LEU A 90 11.51 3.95 -9.64
C LEU A 90 12.23 3.04 -10.64
N THR A 91 12.15 1.72 -10.44
CA THR A 91 12.86 0.73 -11.24
C THR A 91 11.93 0.10 -12.28
N LEU A 92 12.31 0.21 -13.56
CA LEU A 92 11.65 -0.54 -14.63
C LEU A 92 12.17 -1.97 -14.67
N CYS A 93 11.26 -2.92 -14.86
CA CYS A 93 11.59 -4.32 -15.05
C CYS A 93 12.21 -4.51 -16.44
N ALA A 94 13.43 -5.06 -16.49
CA ALA A 94 14.12 -5.30 -17.76
C ALA A 94 13.44 -6.34 -18.66
N GLU A 95 12.51 -7.16 -18.14
CA GLU A 95 11.80 -8.17 -18.93
C GLU A 95 10.49 -7.65 -19.52
N CYS A 96 9.66 -6.98 -18.71
CA CYS A 96 8.32 -6.55 -19.13
C CYS A 96 8.18 -5.04 -19.33
N GLY A 97 9.22 -4.25 -19.03
CA GLY A 97 9.22 -2.79 -19.15
C GLY A 97 8.35 -2.03 -18.13
N GLY A 98 7.53 -2.73 -17.33
CA GLY A 98 6.69 -2.12 -16.30
C GLY A 98 7.42 -1.85 -14.98
N GLU A 99 6.74 -1.22 -14.03
CA GLU A 99 7.22 -1.04 -12.65
C GLU A 99 7.62 -2.40 -12.02
N LEU A 100 8.82 -2.47 -11.44
CA LEU A 100 9.35 -3.69 -10.84
C LEU A 100 8.46 -4.15 -9.68
N GLY A 101 8.08 -5.43 -9.67
CA GLY A 101 7.11 -5.97 -8.71
C GLY A 101 5.64 -5.74 -9.06
N ALA A 102 5.31 -4.84 -10.00
CA ALA A 102 3.93 -4.53 -10.42
C ALA A 102 3.60 -4.98 -11.85
N GLY A 103 4.56 -5.53 -12.60
CA GLY A 103 4.34 -6.03 -13.97
C GLY A 103 3.33 -7.21 -14.08
N PRO A 104 3.13 -7.76 -15.30
CA PRO A 104 2.17 -8.82 -15.56
C PRO A 104 2.36 -10.06 -14.68
N PRO A 105 1.30 -10.83 -14.35
CA PRO A 105 1.38 -11.96 -13.42
C PRO A 105 2.41 -13.02 -13.85
N VAL A 106 2.58 -13.17 -15.16
CA VAL A 106 3.49 -14.13 -15.80
C VAL A 106 4.96 -13.70 -15.85
N CYS A 107 5.29 -12.45 -15.48
CA CYS A 107 6.66 -11.96 -15.49
C CYS A 107 7.42 -12.48 -14.26
N PRO A 108 8.42 -13.38 -14.43
CA PRO A 108 9.12 -14.00 -13.31
C PRO A 108 9.95 -12.98 -12.53
N ARG A 109 10.56 -11.98 -13.18
CA ARG A 109 11.33 -10.93 -12.51
C ARG A 109 10.45 -10.04 -11.61
N CYS A 110 9.25 -9.70 -12.07
CA CYS A 110 8.29 -8.98 -11.21
C CYS A 110 7.76 -9.88 -10.09
N ALA A 111 7.56 -11.17 -10.32
CA ALA A 111 7.15 -12.09 -9.27
C ALA A 111 8.23 -12.22 -8.18
N ALA A 112 9.50 -12.38 -8.57
CA ALA A 112 10.63 -12.44 -7.64
C ALA A 112 10.77 -11.14 -6.83
N ALA A 113 10.66 -9.98 -7.47
CA ALA A 113 10.70 -8.69 -6.77
C ALA A 113 9.52 -8.49 -5.80
N ASP A 114 8.29 -8.90 -6.18
CA ASP A 114 7.15 -8.87 -5.27
C ASP A 114 7.32 -9.85 -4.10
N SER A 115 7.96 -11.01 -4.30
CA SER A 115 8.29 -11.93 -3.20
C SER A 115 9.35 -11.35 -2.27
N ALA A 116 10.45 -10.83 -2.81
CA ALA A 116 11.55 -10.24 -2.04
C ALA A 116 11.10 -9.03 -1.20
N ARG A 117 10.14 -8.24 -1.69
CA ARG A 117 9.48 -7.17 -0.94
C ARG A 117 9.05 -7.62 0.46
N TRP A 118 8.44 -8.80 0.56
CA TRP A 118 7.86 -9.30 1.81
C TRP A 118 8.88 -9.96 2.75
N GLU A 119 10.13 -10.15 2.32
CA GLU A 119 11.19 -10.64 3.22
C GLU A 119 11.39 -9.72 4.42
N TRP A 120 11.12 -8.43 4.26
CA TRP A 120 11.13 -7.46 5.35
C TRP A 120 10.27 -7.90 6.54
N ASP A 121 9.12 -8.51 6.28
CA ASP A 121 8.15 -8.90 7.31
C ASP A 121 8.66 -10.06 8.21
N HIS A 122 9.71 -10.77 7.77
CA HIS A 122 10.25 -11.94 8.44
C HIS A 122 11.71 -11.81 8.85
N THR A 123 12.47 -10.97 8.15
CA THR A 123 13.94 -10.84 8.32
C THR A 123 14.35 -9.52 8.94
N ALA A 124 13.53 -8.47 8.84
CA ALA A 124 13.79 -7.25 9.59
C ALA A 124 13.56 -7.52 11.08
N THR A 125 14.54 -7.13 11.91
CA THR A 125 14.56 -7.34 13.36
C THR A 125 13.19 -7.03 13.99
N PRO A 126 12.66 -7.90 14.87
CA PRO A 126 11.22 -8.16 15.07
C PRO A 126 10.35 -7.03 15.65
N ALA A 127 10.87 -5.81 15.75
CA ALA A 127 10.11 -4.63 16.17
C ALA A 127 9.86 -3.63 15.02
N ALA A 128 10.34 -3.87 13.79
CA ALA A 128 10.45 -2.82 12.77
C ALA A 128 9.13 -2.39 12.10
N MET A 129 8.06 -3.20 12.14
CA MET A 129 6.80 -2.91 11.44
C MET A 129 5.58 -3.28 12.30
N SER A 130 4.68 -2.32 12.50
CA SER A 130 3.38 -2.53 13.13
C SER A 130 2.40 -3.22 12.18
N SER A 131 1.35 -3.85 12.74
CA SER A 131 0.27 -4.45 11.95
C SER A 131 -0.44 -3.45 11.02
N ALA A 132 -0.56 -2.19 11.47
CA ALA A 132 -1.15 -1.11 10.69
C ALA A 132 -0.30 -0.73 9.47
N GLU A 133 1.03 -0.72 9.62
CA GLU A 133 1.97 -0.48 8.53
C GLU A 133 1.99 -1.63 7.55
N HIS A 134 2.03 -2.87 8.04
CA HIS A 134 1.93 -4.04 7.18
C HIS A 134 0.63 -4.01 6.35
N ALA A 135 -0.52 -3.73 6.97
CA ALA A 135 -1.78 -3.62 6.27
C ALA A 135 -1.80 -2.49 5.22
N LEU A 136 -1.24 -1.32 5.55
CA LEU A 136 -1.08 -0.20 4.61
C LEU A 136 -0.19 -0.59 3.42
N ARG A 137 0.93 -1.24 3.69
CA ARG A 137 1.88 -1.75 2.68
C ARG A 137 1.21 -2.74 1.73
N VAL A 138 0.48 -3.72 2.28
CA VAL A 138 -0.29 -4.69 1.50
C VAL A 138 -1.35 -4.00 0.64
N ALA A 139 -2.09 -3.04 1.21
CA ALA A 139 -3.12 -2.30 0.47
C ALA A 139 -2.51 -1.60 -0.77
N VAL A 140 -1.42 -0.86 -0.59
CA VAL A 140 -0.76 -0.14 -1.69
C VAL A 140 -0.17 -1.10 -2.72
N ALA A 141 0.51 -2.16 -2.28
CA ALA A 141 1.07 -3.17 -3.19
C ALA A 141 -0.02 -3.86 -4.04
N VAL A 142 -1.15 -4.21 -3.44
CA VAL A 142 -2.30 -4.78 -4.16
C VAL A 142 -2.88 -3.79 -5.16
N LEU A 143 -3.11 -2.54 -4.74
CA LEU A 143 -3.79 -1.55 -5.58
C LEU A 143 -2.91 -1.00 -6.71
N ARG A 144 -1.58 -1.07 -6.58
CA ARG A 144 -0.64 -0.76 -7.68
C ARG A 144 -0.63 -1.81 -8.77
N ALA A 145 -0.86 -3.07 -8.43
CA ALA A 145 -0.86 -4.17 -9.38
C ALA A 145 -2.21 -4.93 -9.35
N PRO A 146 -3.34 -4.24 -9.62
CA PRO A 146 -4.67 -4.81 -9.44
C PRO A 146 -4.91 -6.01 -10.37
N HIS A 147 -4.29 -6.03 -11.55
CA HIS A 147 -4.32 -7.13 -12.51
C HIS A 147 -3.66 -8.42 -12.00
N ARG A 148 -2.85 -8.37 -10.93
CA ARG A 148 -2.27 -9.55 -10.29
C ARG A 148 -3.19 -10.17 -9.22
N ARG A 149 -4.33 -9.53 -8.92
CA ARG A 149 -5.22 -9.90 -7.83
C ARG A 149 -6.65 -10.09 -8.35
N ARG A 150 -7.43 -10.89 -7.63
CA ARG A 150 -8.88 -10.97 -7.89
C ARG A 150 -9.50 -9.61 -7.56
N GLU A 151 -10.51 -9.20 -8.34
CA GLU A 151 -11.18 -7.90 -8.18
C GLU A 151 -11.66 -7.66 -6.75
N ALA A 152 -12.29 -8.67 -6.12
CA ALA A 152 -12.76 -8.57 -4.75
C ALA A 152 -11.64 -8.21 -3.75
N VAL A 153 -10.40 -8.67 -3.96
CA VAL A 153 -9.25 -8.33 -3.11
C VAL A 153 -8.88 -6.86 -3.29
N GLY A 154 -8.82 -6.38 -4.53
CA GLY A 154 -8.59 -4.96 -4.83
C GLY A 154 -9.67 -4.07 -4.21
N SER A 155 -10.94 -4.42 -4.40
CA SER A 155 -12.08 -3.70 -3.83
C SER A 155 -12.08 -3.67 -2.30
N THR A 156 -11.71 -4.76 -1.63
CA THR A 156 -11.52 -4.77 -0.17
C THR A 156 -10.45 -3.77 0.28
N TRP A 157 -9.31 -3.71 -0.40
CA TRP A 157 -8.24 -2.78 -0.03
C TRP A 157 -8.57 -1.33 -0.38
N ARG A 158 -9.35 -1.07 -1.45
CA ARG A 158 -9.90 0.28 -1.70
C ARG A 158 -10.80 0.75 -0.57
N LEU A 159 -11.59 -0.17 0.01
CA LEU A 159 -12.44 0.15 1.16
C LEU A 159 -11.62 0.51 2.40
N ALA A 160 -10.56 -0.25 2.68
CA ALA A 160 -9.74 -0.10 3.89
C ALA A 160 -8.70 1.03 3.83
N LEU A 161 -8.18 1.37 2.64
CA LEU A 161 -7.05 2.28 2.48
C LEU A 161 -7.24 3.67 3.13
N PRO A 162 -8.39 4.36 3.03
CA PRO A 162 -8.58 5.66 3.68
C PRO A 162 -8.32 5.65 5.19
N PHE A 163 -8.74 4.57 5.86
CA PHE A 163 -8.59 4.39 7.30
C PHE A 163 -7.14 4.05 7.69
N LEU A 164 -6.49 3.20 6.87
CA LEU A 164 -5.07 2.89 7.04
C LEU A 164 -4.19 4.13 6.90
N LEU A 165 -4.51 5.01 5.95
CA LEU A 165 -3.86 6.32 5.80
C LEU A 165 -4.07 7.17 7.04
N ALA A 166 -5.26 7.14 7.64
CA ALA A 166 -5.58 7.87 8.87
C ALA A 166 -4.95 7.29 10.16
N GLY A 167 -4.21 6.18 10.05
CA GLY A 167 -3.58 5.52 11.20
C GLY A 167 -4.44 4.48 11.90
N GLU A 168 -5.66 4.24 11.43
CA GLU A 168 -6.49 3.17 11.96
C GLU A 168 -5.93 1.79 11.61
N THR A 169 -6.34 0.79 12.39
CA THR A 169 -5.93 -0.61 12.18
C THR A 169 -7.09 -1.43 11.65
N VAL A 170 -6.80 -2.30 10.68
CA VAL A 170 -7.75 -3.33 10.24
C VAL A 170 -7.15 -4.69 10.54
N THR A 171 -7.85 -5.47 11.37
CA THR A 171 -7.42 -6.81 11.72
C THR A 171 -7.65 -7.78 10.54
N PRO A 172 -6.92 -8.91 10.49
CA PRO A 172 -7.15 -9.93 9.48
C PRO A 172 -8.59 -10.45 9.44
N ALA A 173 -9.26 -10.52 10.60
CA ALA A 173 -10.68 -10.91 10.68
C ALA A 173 -11.59 -9.89 10.00
N GLN A 174 -11.38 -8.60 10.25
CA GLN A 174 -12.12 -7.52 9.60
C GLN A 174 -11.88 -7.48 8.09
N VAL A 175 -10.65 -7.71 7.62
CA VAL A 175 -10.34 -7.80 6.18
C VAL A 175 -11.06 -8.97 5.51
N ARG A 176 -11.12 -10.14 6.16
CA ARG A 176 -11.89 -11.29 5.66
C ARG A 176 -13.38 -10.97 5.58
N GLU A 177 -13.93 -10.36 6.61
CA GLU A 177 -15.35 -9.98 6.66
C GLU A 177 -15.71 -8.96 5.56
N LEU A 178 -14.90 -7.91 5.40
CA LEU A 178 -15.05 -6.96 4.30
C LEU A 178 -15.03 -7.65 2.94
N ARG A 179 -14.13 -8.62 2.75
CA ARG A 179 -14.05 -9.40 1.50
C ARG A 179 -15.31 -10.23 1.26
N THR A 180 -15.84 -10.87 2.28
CA THR A 180 -17.12 -11.61 2.18
C THR A 180 -18.24 -10.69 1.71
N ARG A 181 -18.32 -9.48 2.26
CA ARG A 181 -19.35 -8.49 1.88
C ARG A 181 -19.18 -7.96 0.46
N VAL A 182 -17.93 -7.72 0.03
CA VAL A 182 -17.63 -7.37 -1.36
C VAL A 182 -18.06 -8.50 -2.31
N LEU A 183 -17.76 -9.76 -1.97
CA LEU A 183 -18.21 -10.92 -2.75
C LEU A 183 -19.74 -11.05 -2.80
N ALA A 184 -20.43 -10.60 -1.75
CA ALA A 184 -21.89 -10.51 -1.71
C ALA A 184 -22.46 -9.27 -2.43
N GLY A 185 -21.64 -8.51 -3.18
CA GLY A 185 -22.07 -7.35 -3.97
C GLY A 185 -22.34 -6.08 -3.17
N ARG A 186 -21.89 -5.98 -1.91
CA ARG A 186 -22.20 -4.86 -1.00
C ARG A 186 -21.22 -3.69 -1.10
N TYR A 187 -20.38 -3.61 -2.14
CA TYR A 187 -19.35 -2.57 -2.24
C TYR A 187 -19.93 -1.15 -2.16
N GLY A 188 -21.02 -0.87 -2.88
CA GLY A 188 -21.63 0.46 -2.91
C GLY A 188 -22.16 0.93 -1.55
N ASP A 189 -22.67 0.01 -0.73
CA ASP A 189 -23.12 0.32 0.64
C ASP A 189 -21.92 0.60 1.54
N LEU A 190 -20.88 -0.22 1.45
CA LEU A 190 -19.66 -0.08 2.25
C LEU A 190 -18.88 1.19 1.91
N ALA A 191 -18.88 1.62 0.64
CA ALA A 191 -18.16 2.80 0.19
C ALA A 191 -18.68 4.11 0.79
N ARG A 192 -19.94 4.13 1.24
CA ARG A 192 -20.62 5.27 1.89
C ARG A 192 -20.33 5.39 3.38
N LEU A 193 -19.61 4.43 3.97
CA LEU A 193 -19.29 4.42 5.39
C LEU A 193 -17.98 5.16 5.64
N ASP A 194 -17.95 5.91 6.73
CA ASP A 194 -16.88 6.88 7.04
C ASP A 194 -16.03 6.45 8.24
N THR A 195 -16.25 5.24 8.77
CA THR A 195 -15.45 4.65 9.85
C THR A 195 -15.16 3.15 9.64
N VAL A 196 -14.05 2.65 10.19
CA VAL A 196 -13.77 1.20 10.23
C VAL A 196 -14.83 0.44 11.04
N ALA A 197 -15.35 1.04 12.11
CA ALA A 197 -16.36 0.42 12.96
C ALA A 197 -17.65 0.12 12.16
N GLU A 198 -18.14 1.06 11.36
CA GLU A 198 -19.31 0.85 10.50
C GLU A 198 -19.04 -0.20 9.42
N LEU A 199 -17.85 -0.11 8.79
CA LEU A 199 -17.41 -1.06 7.76
C LEU A 199 -17.49 -2.52 8.21
N VAL A 200 -17.25 -2.79 9.50
CA VAL A 200 -17.19 -4.16 10.06
C VAL A 200 -18.46 -4.57 10.81
N THR A 201 -19.29 -3.62 11.25
CA THR A 201 -20.54 -3.88 11.99
C THR A 201 -21.81 -3.89 11.13
N LEU A 202 -21.73 -3.49 9.85
CA LEU A 202 -22.89 -3.53 8.94
C LEU A 202 -23.51 -4.94 8.91
N PRO A 203 -24.81 -5.08 9.24
CA PRO A 203 -25.47 -6.38 9.21
C PRO A 203 -25.33 -7.03 7.83
N LEU A 204 -24.97 -8.33 7.82
CA LEU A 204 -25.13 -9.14 6.61
C LEU A 204 -26.62 -9.10 6.26
N ALA A 205 -26.94 -8.61 5.06
CA ALA A 205 -28.31 -8.71 4.56
C ALA A 205 -28.72 -10.19 4.63
N PRO A 206 -29.97 -10.50 4.99
CA PRO A 206 -30.44 -11.88 4.94
C PRO A 206 -30.14 -12.41 3.54
N TRP A 207 -29.33 -13.47 3.48
CA TRP A 207 -29.02 -14.18 2.24
C TRP A 207 -30.32 -14.36 1.46
N ARG A 208 -30.34 -13.99 0.18
CA ARG A 208 -31.53 -14.16 -0.68
C ARG A 208 -32.05 -15.58 -0.46
N ARG A 209 -33.18 -15.72 0.24
CA ARG A 209 -33.93 -16.96 0.22
C ARG A 209 -34.47 -17.03 -1.20
N TRP A 210 -33.99 -18.01 -1.95
CA TRP A 210 -34.57 -18.32 -3.25
C TRP A 210 -36.01 -18.74 -2.98
N SER A 211 -36.96 -17.93 -3.44
CA SER A 211 -38.38 -18.29 -3.55
C SER A 211 -38.61 -18.98 -4.89
#